data_AF-A0A7S2XLN5-F1
#
_entry.id   AF-A0A7S2XLN5-F1
#
_cell.length_a   1.000
_cell.length_b   1.000
_cell.length_c   1.000
_cell.angle_alpha   90.00
_cell.angle_beta   90.00
_cell.angle_gamma   90.00
#
_symmetry.space_group_name_H-M   'P 1'
#
loop_
_entity.id
_entity.type
_entity.pdbx_description
1 polymer ?
#
loop_
_entity_poly.entity_id
_entity_poly.type
_entity_poly.pdbx_seq_one_letter_code
_entity_poly.pdbx_strand_id
1 'polypeptide(L)'
;HDHDHDHGHTHEHMDHPGRYEERPGATSGGRDFEERAFTVGLGGPVGSGKTALMLALCRALRDRLFLCAVTNDIFTREDGEFLTKHEALPKERIRAVETGGCPHA
;
A
#
# COMPACT_ATOMS: atom_id res chain seq x y z
N HIS A 1 -31.10 35.50 10.86
CA HIS A 1 -30.18 35.83 9.76
C HIS A 1 -29.39 34.57 9.45
N ASP A 2 -29.87 33.83 8.44
CA ASP A 2 -29.19 32.67 7.86
C ASP A 2 -28.10 33.17 6.91
N HIS A 3 -26.91 32.59 7.02
CA HIS A 3 -25.91 32.61 5.95
C HIS A 3 -25.35 31.20 5.80
N ASP A 4 -26.03 30.45 4.92
CA ASP A 4 -25.60 29.17 4.37
C ASP A 4 -24.46 29.45 3.38
N HIS A 5 -23.28 28.87 3.62
CA HIS A 5 -22.16 28.89 2.68
C HIS A 5 -22.10 27.56 1.94
N ASP A 6 -22.60 27.57 0.70
CA ASP A 6 -22.53 26.48 -0.27
C ASP A 6 -21.07 26.29 -0.74
N HIS A 7 -20.39 25.28 -0.17
CA HIS A 7 -19.08 24.84 -0.64
C HIS A 7 -19.25 23.73 -1.68
N GLY A 8 -19.22 24.12 -2.96
CA GLY A 8 -19.34 23.25 -4.13
C GLY A 8 -18.17 22.27 -4.31
N HIS A 9 -18.18 21.19 -3.54
CA HIS A 9 -17.41 19.98 -3.82
C HIS A 9 -18.37 18.79 -3.87
N THR A 10 -18.50 18.16 -5.03
CA THR A 10 -19.14 16.84 -5.15
C THR A 10 -18.24 15.83 -4.43
N HIS A 11 -18.51 15.62 -3.15
CA HIS A 11 -18.00 14.44 -2.44
C HIS A 11 -18.65 13.22 -3.07
N GLU A 12 -17.85 12.40 -3.74
CA GLU A 12 -18.29 11.07 -4.14
C GLU A 12 -18.54 10.29 -2.84
N HIS A 13 -19.81 10.14 -2.48
CA HIS A 13 -20.22 9.44 -1.27
C HIS A 13 -19.84 7.97 -1.46
N MET A 14 -18.72 7.55 -0.87
CA MET A 14 -18.27 6.16 -0.95
C MET A 14 -19.18 5.29 -0.07
N ASP A 15 -20.21 4.70 -0.67
CA ASP A 15 -21.16 3.80 0.02
C ASP A 15 -20.51 2.51 0.56
N HIS A 16 -19.28 2.23 0.14
CA HIS A 16 -18.52 1.05 0.50
C HIS A 16 -17.01 1.36 0.45
N PRO A 17 -16.15 0.72 1.25
CA PRO A 17 -14.68 0.85 1.19
C PRO A 17 -14.00 0.34 -0.12
N GLY A 18 -14.75 0.28 -1.24
CA GLY A 18 -14.36 -0.29 -2.53
C GLY A 18 -14.40 -1.82 -2.56
N ARG A 19 -15.12 -2.42 -3.51
CA ARG A 19 -15.11 -3.88 -3.72
C ARG A 19 -13.94 -4.28 -4.61
N TYR A 20 -13.26 -5.35 -4.25
CA TYR A 20 -12.12 -5.86 -5.02
C TYR A 20 -12.50 -6.17 -6.47
N GLU A 21 -13.70 -6.72 -6.67
CA GLU A 21 -14.27 -7.10 -7.97
C GLU A 21 -14.52 -5.92 -8.91
N GLU A 22 -14.69 -4.72 -8.35
CA GLU A 22 -14.97 -3.48 -9.09
C GLU A 22 -13.69 -2.72 -9.43
N ARG A 23 -12.53 -3.15 -8.93
CA ARG A 23 -11.26 -2.54 -9.29
C ARG A 23 -10.94 -2.85 -10.75
N PRO A 24 -10.39 -1.87 -11.51
CA PRO A 24 -9.91 -2.14 -12.86
C PRO A 24 -9.04 -3.40 -12.84
N GLY A 25 -9.50 -4.44 -13.53
CA GLY A 25 -8.76 -5.69 -13.63
C GLY A 25 -7.34 -5.39 -14.11
N ALA A 26 -6.37 -6.16 -13.62
CA ALA A 26 -4.98 -5.98 -13.98
C ALA A 26 -4.85 -6.21 -15.50
N THR A 27 -4.91 -5.13 -16.29
CA THR A 27 -5.07 -5.17 -17.74
C THR A 27 -3.99 -6.06 -18.32
N SER A 28 -4.42 -7.14 -18.97
CA SER A 28 -3.55 -8.21 -19.48
C SER A 28 -2.95 -7.86 -20.85
N GLY A 29 -3.12 -6.63 -21.34
CA GLY A 29 -2.53 -6.14 -22.58
C GLY A 29 -1.42 -5.12 -22.29
N GLY A 30 -0.17 -5.45 -22.68
CA GLY A 30 0.88 -4.47 -22.94
C GLY A 30 1.54 -3.78 -21.75
N ARG A 31 1.61 -4.41 -20.56
CA ARG A 31 2.41 -3.83 -19.46
C ARG A 31 3.90 -3.99 -19.75
N ASP A 32 4.60 -2.86 -19.84
CA ASP A 32 6.05 -2.82 -19.86
C ASP A 32 6.60 -2.94 -18.44
N PHE A 33 7.27 -4.06 -18.15
CA PHE A 33 7.85 -4.33 -16.84
C PHE A 33 9.18 -3.60 -16.60
N GLU A 34 9.79 -3.03 -17.64
CA GLU A 34 10.91 -2.09 -17.52
C GLU A 34 10.40 -0.72 -17.02
N GLU A 35 9.23 -0.28 -17.49
CA GLU A 35 8.61 0.97 -17.04
C GLU A 35 7.93 0.81 -15.66
N ARG A 36 7.27 -0.34 -15.42
CA ARG A 36 6.55 -0.60 -14.17
C ARG A 36 6.67 -2.05 -13.72
N ALA A 37 7.40 -2.26 -12.63
CA ALA A 37 7.53 -3.56 -11.99
C ALA A 37 6.17 -4.22 -11.68
N PHE A 38 6.14 -5.54 -11.72
CA PHE A 38 4.97 -6.31 -11.28
C PHE A 38 4.76 -6.10 -9.77
N THR A 39 3.61 -5.54 -9.39
CA THR A 39 3.30 -5.22 -7.98
C THR A 39 2.21 -6.11 -7.42
N VAL A 40 2.39 -6.52 -6.16
CA VAL A 40 1.40 -7.26 -5.38
C VAL A 40 1.06 -6.43 -4.14
N GLY A 41 -0.23 -6.07 -3.99
CA GLY A 41 -0.72 -5.36 -2.82
C GLY A 41 -1.17 -6.33 -1.72
N LEU A 42 -0.64 -6.17 -0.50
CA LEU A 42 -1.05 -6.95 0.67
C LEU A 42 -2.06 -6.13 1.49
N GLY A 43 -3.35 -6.41 1.31
CA GLY A 43 -4.45 -5.77 2.03
C GLY A 43 -5.05 -6.65 3.13
N GLY A 44 -5.70 -6.03 4.12
CA GLY A 44 -6.37 -6.73 5.22
C GLY A 44 -6.51 -5.88 6.49
N PRO A 45 -7.35 -6.30 7.47
CA PRO A 45 -7.56 -5.57 8.72
C PRO A 45 -6.28 -5.31 9.52
N VAL A 46 -6.32 -4.34 10.44
CA VAL A 46 -5.23 -4.10 11.39
C VAL A 46 -5.01 -5.37 12.23
N GLY A 47 -3.76 -5.76 12.43
CA GLY A 47 -3.40 -6.98 13.20
C GLY A 47 -3.55 -8.31 12.44
N SER A 48 -3.98 -8.32 11.17
CA SER A 48 -4.15 -9.57 10.40
C SER A 48 -2.84 -10.24 9.93
N GLY A 49 -1.68 -9.74 10.36
CA GLY A 49 -0.37 -10.31 10.03
C GLY A 49 0.19 -9.95 8.65
N LYS A 50 -0.25 -8.86 8.01
CA LYS A 50 0.25 -8.42 6.68
C LYS A 50 1.77 -8.29 6.64
N THR A 51 2.36 -7.60 7.62
CA THR A 51 3.82 -7.39 7.71
C THR A 51 4.57 -8.70 7.95
N ALA A 52 3.99 -9.63 8.73
CA ALA A 52 4.55 -10.96 8.96
C ALA A 52 4.53 -11.81 7.66
N LEU A 53 3.43 -11.75 6.89
CA LEU A 53 3.35 -12.39 5.58
C LEU A 53 4.38 -11.79 4.61
N MET A 54 4.53 -10.47 4.61
CA MET A 54 5.53 -9.79 3.78
C MET A 54 6.95 -10.25 4.09
N LEU A 55 7.30 -10.38 5.37
CA LEU A 55 8.59 -10.93 5.81
C LEU A 55 8.81 -12.35 5.29
N ALA A 56 7.80 -13.23 5.43
CA ALA A 56 7.89 -14.61 4.98
C ALA A 56 8.08 -14.71 3.45
N LEU A 57 7.33 -13.92 2.68
CA LEU A 57 7.46 -13.86 1.22
C LEU A 57 8.84 -13.34 0.80
N CYS A 58 9.34 -12.28 1.45
CA CYS A 58 10.66 -11.74 1.15
C CYS A 58 11.74 -12.81 1.35
N ARG A 59 11.74 -13.51 2.49
CA ARG A 59 12.72 -14.57 2.77
C ARG A 59 12.62 -15.73 1.78
N ALA A 60 11.41 -16.11 1.37
CA ALA A 60 11.22 -17.20 0.43
C ALA A 60 11.66 -16.86 -1.01
N LEU A 61 11.63 -15.58 -1.39
CA LEU A 61 11.79 -15.16 -2.79
C LEU A 61 13.07 -14.36 -3.07
N ARG A 62 13.71 -13.77 -2.06
CA ARG A 62 14.86 -12.85 -2.22
C ARG A 62 16.06 -13.42 -2.95
N ASP A 63 16.23 -14.74 -2.92
CA ASP A 63 17.35 -15.42 -3.57
C ASP A 63 17.04 -15.83 -5.03
N ARG A 64 15.77 -15.70 -5.45
CA ARG A 64 15.29 -16.14 -6.77
C ARG A 64 14.76 -15.00 -7.63
N LEU A 65 14.33 -13.90 -7.02
CA LEU A 65 13.70 -12.77 -7.69
C LEU A 65 14.36 -11.46 -7.27
N PHE A 66 14.32 -10.47 -8.17
CA PHE A 66 14.60 -9.08 -7.83
C PHE A 66 13.32 -8.45 -7.29
N LEU A 67 13.21 -8.32 -5.97
CA LEU A 67 12.05 -7.70 -5.32
C LEU A 67 12.44 -6.58 -4.35
N CYS A 68 11.48 -5.68 -4.13
CA CYS A 68 11.52 -4.64 -3.11
C CYS A 68 10.25 -4.71 -2.25
N ALA A 69 10.35 -4.16 -1.04
CA ALA A 69 9.26 -4.05 -0.08
C ALA A 69 8.86 -2.59 0.06
N VAL A 70 7.58 -2.28 -0.17
CA VAL A 70 7.01 -0.97 0.12
C VAL A 70 5.94 -1.12 1.19
N THR A 71 6.13 -0.47 2.34
CA THR A 71 5.14 -0.45 3.43
C THR A 71 4.38 0.87 3.39
N ASN A 72 3.10 0.82 3.71
CA ASN A 72 2.28 2.00 3.85
C ASN A 72 1.91 2.15 5.33
N ASP A 73 2.56 3.10 6.00
CA ASP A 73 2.33 3.40 7.39
C ASP A 73 1.69 4.80 7.49
N ILE A 74 0.58 4.95 8.22
CA ILE A 74 -0.17 6.22 8.23
C ILE A 74 0.56 7.30 9.04
N PHE A 75 1.22 6.92 10.14
CA PHE A 75 1.88 7.86 11.08
C PHE A 75 3.20 7.36 11.65
N THR A 76 3.65 6.18 11.26
CA THR A 76 4.87 5.55 11.80
C THR A 76 5.73 5.02 10.67
N ARG A 77 6.89 4.42 10.98
CA ARG A 77 7.72 3.68 10.02
C ARG A 77 7.97 2.24 10.49
N GLU A 78 7.12 1.79 11.41
CA GLU A 78 7.33 0.58 12.20
C GLU A 78 7.37 -0.67 11.32
N ASP A 79 6.49 -0.78 10.31
CA ASP A 79 6.50 -1.92 9.40
C ASP A 79 7.82 -1.99 8.60
N GLY A 80 8.30 -0.85 8.11
CA GLY A 80 9.58 -0.78 7.38
C GLY A 80 10.80 -1.10 8.26
N GLU A 81 10.82 -0.58 9.48
CA GLU A 81 11.86 -0.85 10.47
C GLU A 81 11.85 -2.32 10.92
N PHE A 82 10.66 -2.88 11.14
CA PHE A 82 10.47 -4.29 11.44
C PHE A 82 11.08 -5.18 10.35
N LEU A 83 10.79 -4.91 9.08
CA LEU A 83 11.33 -5.68 7.95
C LEU A 83 12.85 -5.55 7.85
N THR A 84 13.38 -4.35 8.08
CA THR A 84 14.84 -4.10 8.07
C THR A 84 15.53 -4.86 9.21
N LYS A 85 14.99 -4.79 10.43
CA LYS A 85 15.54 -5.46 11.62
C LYS A 85 15.53 -6.99 11.49
N HIS A 86 14.54 -7.55 10.80
CA HIS A 86 14.43 -8.99 10.56
C HIS A 86 15.12 -9.46 9.28
N GLU A 87 15.91 -8.58 8.66
CA GLU A 87 16.69 -8.88 7.45
C GLU A 87 15.80 -9.44 6.33
N ALA A 88 14.60 -8.88 6.14
CA ALA A 88 13.70 -9.30 5.08
C ALA A 88 14.38 -9.18 3.70
N LEU A 89 15.00 -8.02 3.47
CA LEU A 89 15.76 -7.63 2.28
C LEU A 89 16.89 -6.67 2.71
N PRO A 90 17.89 -6.42 1.84
CA PRO A 90 18.80 -5.29 2.01
C PRO A 90 18.03 -3.98 2.20
N LYS A 91 18.52 -3.08 3.06
CA LYS A 91 17.80 -1.86 3.47
C LYS A 91 17.41 -0.98 2.29
N GLU A 92 18.23 -0.96 1.24
CA GLU A 92 18.02 -0.16 0.04
C GLU A 92 16.80 -0.63 -0.77
N ARG A 93 16.32 -1.86 -0.50
CA ARG A 93 15.13 -2.46 -1.13
C ARG A 93 13.88 -2.38 -0.26
N ILE A 94 13.94 -1.69 0.89
CA ILE A 94 12.79 -1.50 1.79
C ILE A 94 12.46 -0.01 1.85
N ARG A 95 11.24 0.36 1.49
CA ARG A 95 10.74 1.75 1.52
C ARG A 95 9.46 1.85 2.33
N ALA A 96 9.52 2.53 3.47
CA ALA A 96 8.32 2.98 4.18
C ALA A 96 7.80 4.27 3.55
N VAL A 97 6.54 4.28 3.14
CA VAL A 97 5.82 5.45 2.64
C VAL A 97 4.81 5.89 3.69
N GLU A 98 4.92 7.16 4.08
CA GLU A 98 3.93 7.81 4.95
C GLU A 98 2.84 8.39 4.07
N THR A 99 1.62 7.82 4.08
CA THR A 99 0.53 8.38 3.26
C THR A 99 -0.13 9.61 3.87
N GLY A 100 0.18 9.92 5.14
CA GLY A 100 -0.50 10.96 5.91
C GLY A 100 -1.95 10.56 6.24
N GLY A 101 -2.40 10.86 7.45
CA GLY A 101 -3.85 10.91 7.71
C GLY A 101 -4.44 12.06 6.89
N CYS A 102 -5.57 11.84 6.21
CA CYS A 102 -6.25 12.90 5.47
C CYS A 102 -6.43 14.13 6.39
N PRO A 103 -5.93 15.32 6.02
CA PRO A 103 -5.97 16.51 6.88
C PRO A 103 -7.36 17.17 6.95
N HIS A 104 -8.38 16.54 6.39
CA HIS A 104 -9.74 17.06 6.35
C HIS A 104 -10.62 16.18 7.25
N ALA A 105 -10.61 16.52 8.53
CA ALA A 105 -11.70 16.24 9.46
C ALA A 105 -12.69 17.41 9.41
#